data_AF-A0A8H4ZCV7-F1
#
_entry.id   AF-A0A8H4ZCV7-F1
#
_cell.length_a   1.000
_cell.length_b   1.000
_cell.length_c   1.000
_cell.angle_alpha   90.00
_cell.angle_beta   90.00
_cell.angle_gamma   90.00
#
_symmetry.space_group_name_H-M   'P 1'
#
loop_
_entity.id
_entity.type
_entity.pdbx_description
1 polymer ?
#
loop_
_entity_poly.entity_id
_entity_poly.type
_entity_poly.pdbx_seq_one_letter_code
_entity_poly.pdbx_strand_id
1 'polypeptide(L)'
;MPSSEMNPQTLYDKVLSAHVVEEKLDGTILLYIDRHLVHEVTSPQAFEGLRNAGRQVRRPDCTLATTDHNVPTTSRKALKDIASFIKEDDSRTQCMTLKENVKAFGITYFGLGDKRQGIVHVINPEQGFTLPSTSIICSNSYTSTYSTFSALAFSISIMDSKLSSGIGSKDIILYAISQIGMAGGTGAVIKFCGPGTSPKDIIPITSTVPNPKTFTTKAKKAMGRRILEYIGLTVGIPIEDIIINKVFIGSYMNSRIKDIRAAATVIRGKKIATNIQRALVIPGSGLIKTQAENEGLNQIFITTSFE
;
A
#
# COMPACT_ATOMS: atom_id res chain seq x y z
N MET A 1 18.92 -24.25 -37.22
CA MET A 1 18.98 -23.24 -36.15
C MET A 1 17.58 -22.73 -35.92
N PRO A 2 17.06 -22.64 -34.68
CA PRO A 2 15.75 -22.06 -34.49
C PRO A 2 15.82 -20.58 -34.90
N SER A 3 14.90 -20.19 -35.76
CA SER A 3 14.76 -18.84 -36.34
C SER A 3 14.58 -17.79 -35.26
N SER A 4 15.44 -16.76 -35.27
CA SER A 4 15.49 -15.66 -34.32
C SER A 4 14.53 -14.52 -34.65
N GLU A 5 13.29 -14.80 -35.00
CA GLU A 5 12.27 -13.76 -35.13
C GLU A 5 11.36 -13.76 -33.90
N MET A 6 11.92 -13.38 -32.74
CA MET A 6 11.09 -12.83 -31.68
C MET A 6 11.11 -11.32 -31.80
N ASN A 7 9.94 -10.72 -32.04
CA ASN A 7 9.76 -9.28 -31.95
C ASN A 7 10.37 -8.76 -30.63
N PRO A 8 10.97 -7.56 -30.61
CA PRO A 8 11.53 -7.00 -29.39
C PRO A 8 10.48 -6.99 -28.26
N GLN A 9 10.77 -7.72 -27.18
CA GLN A 9 9.89 -7.80 -26.01
C GLN A 9 10.34 -6.79 -24.95
N THR A 10 9.37 -6.09 -24.34
CA THR A 10 9.62 -5.26 -23.17
C THR A 10 9.96 -6.13 -21.95
N LEU A 11 10.50 -5.53 -20.89
CA LEU A 11 10.70 -6.23 -19.62
C LEU A 11 9.37 -6.78 -19.07
N TYR A 12 8.28 -6.03 -19.24
CA TYR A 12 6.94 -6.49 -18.86
C TYR A 12 6.54 -7.74 -19.64
N ASP A 13 6.68 -7.75 -20.97
CA ASP A 13 6.30 -8.89 -21.80
C ASP A 13 7.09 -10.14 -21.44
N LYS A 14 8.40 -9.99 -21.17
CA LYS A 14 9.27 -11.08 -20.75
C LYS A 14 8.84 -11.68 -19.43
N VAL A 15 8.59 -10.82 -18.43
CA VAL A 15 8.17 -11.30 -17.10
C VAL A 15 6.77 -11.88 -17.20
N LEU A 16 5.79 -11.22 -17.82
CA LEU A 16 4.43 -11.75 -17.98
C LEU A 16 4.44 -13.12 -18.67
N SER A 17 5.10 -13.24 -19.83
CA SER A 17 5.14 -14.48 -20.61
C SER A 17 5.76 -15.63 -19.82
N ALA A 18 6.76 -15.36 -18.97
CA ALA A 18 7.37 -16.37 -18.11
C ALA A 18 6.44 -16.90 -17.00
N HIS A 19 5.33 -16.20 -16.70
CA HIS A 19 4.37 -16.57 -15.65
C HIS A 19 3.03 -17.04 -16.22
N VAL A 20 2.81 -16.99 -17.54
CA VAL A 20 1.62 -17.58 -18.16
C VAL A 20 1.73 -19.10 -18.11
N VAL A 21 0.78 -19.72 -17.41
CA VAL A 21 0.63 -21.18 -17.34
C VAL A 21 -0.21 -21.68 -18.51
N GLU A 22 -1.29 -20.96 -18.82
CA GLU A 22 -2.23 -21.30 -19.88
C GLU A 22 -2.88 -20.02 -20.42
N GLU A 23 -3.06 -19.95 -21.73
CA GLU A 23 -3.90 -18.93 -22.37
C GLU A 23 -5.12 -19.63 -22.98
N LYS A 24 -6.31 -19.14 -22.61
CA LYS A 24 -7.58 -19.68 -23.08
C LYS A 24 -7.97 -19.04 -24.41
N LEU A 25 -8.86 -19.71 -25.15
CA LEU A 25 -9.37 -19.25 -26.45
C LEU A 25 -10.06 -17.87 -26.39
N ASP A 26 -10.56 -17.47 -25.22
CA ASP A 26 -11.19 -16.16 -24.99
C ASP A 26 -10.19 -15.04 -24.63
N GLY A 27 -8.88 -15.33 -24.65
CA GLY A 27 -7.81 -14.42 -24.26
C GLY A 27 -7.57 -14.33 -22.75
N THR A 28 -8.26 -15.13 -21.93
CA THR A 28 -7.99 -15.20 -20.49
C THR A 28 -6.70 -15.96 -20.25
N ILE A 29 -5.78 -15.36 -19.48
CA ILE A 29 -4.54 -16.01 -19.06
C ILE A 29 -4.64 -16.53 -17.63
N LEU A 30 -4.18 -17.76 -17.43
CA LEU A 30 -3.85 -18.31 -16.12
C LEU A 30 -2.42 -17.93 -15.77
N LEU A 31 -2.26 -17.09 -14.75
CA LEU A 31 -0.95 -16.66 -14.27
C LEU A 31 -0.53 -17.44 -13.04
N TYR A 32 0.71 -17.92 -13.06
CA TYR A 32 1.40 -18.41 -11.86
C TYR A 32 1.77 -17.21 -10.98
N ILE A 33 1.58 -17.37 -9.67
CA ILE A 33 1.92 -16.35 -8.67
C ILE A 33 3.04 -16.87 -7.76
N ASP A 34 4.16 -16.16 -7.72
CA ASP A 34 5.34 -16.54 -6.94
C ASP A 34 5.21 -16.19 -5.46
N ARG A 35 4.56 -15.06 -5.15
CA ARG A 35 4.54 -14.51 -3.80
C ARG A 35 3.16 -13.99 -3.43
N HIS A 36 2.66 -14.46 -2.29
CA HIS A 36 1.42 -14.01 -1.69
C HIS A 36 1.71 -13.21 -0.43
N LEU A 37 1.24 -11.97 -0.40
CA LEU A 37 1.41 -11.09 0.75
C LEU A 37 0.09 -10.88 1.45
N VAL A 38 0.14 -10.95 2.77
CA VAL A 38 -1.04 -11.08 3.61
C VAL A 38 -0.94 -10.10 4.78
N HIS A 39 -2.06 -9.43 5.08
CA HIS A 39 -2.18 -8.55 6.25
C HIS A 39 -3.58 -8.65 6.86
N GLU A 40 -3.79 -8.06 8.02
CA GLU A 40 -4.92 -8.34 8.90
C GLU A 40 -6.29 -7.86 8.39
N VAL A 41 -6.31 -6.92 7.45
CA VAL A 41 -7.56 -6.26 7.03
C VAL A 41 -8.40 -7.14 6.11
N THR A 42 -7.76 -7.75 5.11
CA THR A 42 -8.46 -8.43 4.00
C THR A 42 -8.24 -9.94 4.00
N SER A 43 -7.20 -10.42 4.69
CA SER A 43 -6.88 -11.84 4.71
C SER A 43 -7.83 -12.75 5.49
N PRO A 44 -8.56 -12.31 6.54
CA PRO A 44 -9.46 -13.19 7.27
C PRO A 44 -10.44 -13.94 6.36
N GLN A 45 -11.03 -13.24 5.39
CA GLN A 45 -11.99 -13.80 4.44
C GLN A 45 -11.34 -14.82 3.50
N ALA A 46 -10.10 -14.58 3.04
CA ALA A 46 -9.38 -15.55 2.21
C ALA A 46 -9.11 -16.86 2.97
N PHE A 47 -8.71 -16.75 4.24
CA PHE A 47 -8.47 -17.93 5.09
C PHE A 47 -9.76 -18.69 5.42
N GLU A 48 -10.85 -17.97 5.64
CA GLU A 48 -12.17 -18.58 5.81
C GLU A 48 -12.63 -19.31 4.55
N GLY A 49 -12.47 -18.71 3.37
CA GLY A 49 -12.76 -19.36 2.09
C GLY A 49 -11.96 -20.65 1.88
N LEU A 50 -10.68 -20.67 2.28
CA LEU A 50 -9.87 -21.89 2.27
C LEU A 50 -10.42 -22.96 3.21
N ARG A 51 -10.77 -22.58 4.46
CA ARG A 51 -11.38 -23.51 5.42
C ARG A 51 -12.68 -24.10 4.91
N ASN A 52 -13.59 -23.28 4.42
CA ASN A 52 -14.89 -23.70 3.91
C ASN A 52 -14.76 -24.65 2.72
N ALA A 53 -13.72 -24.46 1.89
CA ALA A 53 -13.39 -25.35 0.79
C ALA A 53 -12.59 -26.60 1.19
N GLY A 54 -12.25 -26.78 2.48
CA GLY A 54 -11.40 -27.88 2.95
C GLY A 54 -9.97 -27.83 2.40
N ARG A 55 -9.46 -26.64 2.06
CA ARG A 55 -8.17 -26.43 1.39
C ARG A 55 -7.13 -25.86 2.35
N GLN A 56 -5.89 -26.27 2.14
CA GLN A 56 -4.70 -25.67 2.75
C GLN A 56 -4.11 -24.60 1.84
N VAL A 57 -3.26 -23.74 2.42
CA VAL A 57 -2.41 -22.84 1.64
C VAL A 57 -1.40 -23.69 0.87
N ARG A 58 -1.45 -23.62 -0.47
CA ARG A 58 -0.67 -24.48 -1.36
C ARG A 58 0.84 -24.33 -1.18
N ARG A 59 1.32 -23.10 -0.98
CA ARG A 59 2.74 -22.74 -0.83
C ARG A 59 2.94 -21.78 0.35
N PRO A 60 2.95 -22.29 1.60
CA PRO A 60 3.21 -21.47 2.77
C PRO A 60 4.61 -20.83 2.73
N ASP A 61 5.57 -21.49 2.08
CA ASP A 61 6.92 -20.99 1.79
C ASP A 61 6.93 -19.76 0.85
N CYS A 62 5.90 -19.62 0.02
CA CYS A 62 5.69 -18.48 -0.87
C CYS A 62 4.64 -17.49 -0.33
N THR A 63 4.26 -17.60 0.95
CA THR A 63 3.28 -16.70 1.57
C THR A 63 3.88 -16.00 2.79
N LEU A 64 3.78 -14.67 2.84
CA LEU A 64 4.29 -13.87 3.95
C LEU A 64 3.20 -12.97 4.55
N ALA A 65 3.08 -12.98 5.87
CA ALA A 65 2.13 -12.18 6.60
C ALA A 65 2.81 -11.14 7.52
N THR A 66 2.17 -9.98 7.67
CA THR A 66 2.50 -8.97 8.68
C THR A 66 1.24 -8.32 9.19
N THR A 67 1.35 -7.60 10.31
CA THR A 67 0.29 -6.72 10.80
C THR A 67 0.77 -5.29 10.70
N ASP A 68 0.08 -4.41 9.96
CA ASP A 68 0.55 -3.04 9.74
C ASP A 68 -0.49 -1.92 9.65
N HIS A 69 -1.76 -2.21 9.32
CA HIS A 69 -2.81 -1.18 9.16
C HIS A 69 -3.47 -0.80 10.48
N ASN A 70 -3.79 -1.80 11.29
CA ASN A 70 -4.61 -1.68 12.51
C ASN A 70 -3.79 -1.82 13.77
N VAL A 71 -2.59 -1.23 13.74
CA VAL A 71 -1.65 -1.22 14.85
C VAL A 71 -1.65 0.16 15.52
N PRO A 72 -1.86 0.24 16.84
CA PRO A 72 -1.76 1.50 17.57
C PRO A 72 -0.41 2.20 17.38
N THR A 73 -0.44 3.53 17.29
CA THR A 73 0.77 4.39 17.26
C THR A 73 1.40 4.59 18.64
N THR A 74 0.90 3.90 19.66
CA THR A 74 1.42 3.96 21.03
C THR A 74 2.68 3.11 21.20
N SER A 75 3.48 3.43 22.23
CA SER A 75 4.72 2.71 22.50
C SER A 75 4.48 1.23 22.79
N ARG A 76 5.25 0.36 22.13
CA ARG A 76 5.21 -1.09 22.32
C ARG A 76 6.18 -1.60 23.38
N LYS A 77 6.85 -0.73 24.14
CA LYS A 77 7.83 -1.15 25.17
C LYS A 77 7.24 -2.09 26.22
N ALA A 78 5.95 -1.94 26.54
CA ALA A 78 5.23 -2.78 27.49
C ALA A 78 4.30 -3.82 26.80
N LEU A 79 4.51 -4.11 25.51
CA LEU A 79 3.70 -5.09 24.77
C LEU A 79 3.86 -6.48 25.40
N LYS A 80 2.76 -7.04 25.92
CA LYS A 80 2.69 -8.43 26.38
C LYS A 80 2.05 -9.33 25.34
N ASP A 81 0.89 -8.91 24.83
CA ASP A 81 0.14 -9.60 23.80
C ASP A 81 -0.75 -8.61 23.02
N ILE A 82 -1.27 -9.05 21.88
CA ILE A 82 -2.13 -8.23 21.00
C ILE A 82 -3.44 -7.87 21.71
N ALA A 83 -3.99 -8.78 22.52
CA ALA A 83 -5.32 -8.63 23.10
C ALA A 83 -5.39 -7.52 24.16
N SER A 84 -4.33 -7.40 24.95
CA SER A 84 -4.16 -6.35 25.97
C SER A 84 -3.64 -5.03 25.39
N PHE A 85 -2.96 -5.06 24.24
CA PHE A 85 -2.35 -3.88 23.63
C PHE A 85 -3.28 -3.08 22.72
N ILE A 86 -4.07 -3.75 21.88
CA ILE A 86 -4.99 -3.09 20.94
C ILE A 86 -6.34 -2.90 21.63
N LYS A 87 -6.70 -1.64 21.91
CA LYS A 87 -7.92 -1.31 22.66
C LYS A 87 -9.15 -1.37 21.79
N GLU A 88 -9.03 -0.94 20.54
CA GLU A 88 -10.10 -0.90 19.56
C GLU A 88 -10.49 -2.31 19.14
N ASP A 89 -11.76 -2.67 19.36
CA ASP A 89 -12.26 -4.04 19.21
C ASP A 89 -12.08 -4.60 17.80
N ASP A 90 -12.40 -3.81 16.77
CA ASP A 90 -12.26 -4.22 15.37
C ASP A 90 -10.79 -4.47 15.00
N SER A 91 -9.91 -3.53 15.35
CA SER A 91 -8.47 -3.64 15.13
C SER A 91 -7.87 -4.85 15.83
N ARG A 92 -8.27 -5.07 17.10
CA ARG A 92 -7.81 -6.21 17.91
C ARG A 92 -8.26 -7.52 17.27
N THR A 93 -9.52 -7.60 16.86
CA THR A 93 -10.12 -8.79 16.24
C THR A 93 -9.38 -9.16 14.95
N GLN A 94 -9.12 -8.20 14.07
CA GLN A 94 -8.40 -8.45 12.83
C GLN A 94 -6.96 -8.95 13.06
N CYS A 95 -6.22 -8.28 13.96
CA CYS A 95 -4.84 -8.67 14.27
C CYS A 95 -4.76 -10.08 14.91
N MET A 96 -5.70 -10.39 15.82
CA MET A 96 -5.78 -11.71 16.45
C MET A 96 -6.19 -12.79 15.43
N THR A 97 -7.17 -12.50 14.58
CA THR A 97 -7.64 -13.41 13.54
C THR A 97 -6.51 -13.74 12.55
N LEU A 98 -5.71 -12.75 12.13
CA LEU A 98 -4.52 -13.01 11.32
C LEU A 98 -3.54 -13.93 12.05
N LYS A 99 -3.21 -13.63 13.31
CA LYS A 99 -2.28 -14.43 14.12
C LYS A 99 -2.74 -15.90 14.25
N GLU A 100 -4.03 -16.13 14.41
CA GLU A 100 -4.61 -17.47 14.46
C GLU A 100 -4.56 -18.17 13.10
N ASN A 101 -4.93 -17.46 12.02
CA ASN A 101 -4.90 -17.98 10.67
C ASN A 101 -3.49 -18.38 10.24
N VAL A 102 -2.49 -17.51 10.41
CA VAL A 102 -1.11 -17.82 10.02
C VAL A 102 -0.55 -19.01 10.79
N LYS A 103 -0.94 -19.18 12.07
CA LYS A 103 -0.61 -20.38 12.86
C LYS A 103 -1.30 -21.63 12.30
N ALA A 104 -2.59 -21.55 12.01
CA ALA A 104 -3.37 -22.68 11.50
C ALA A 104 -2.88 -23.16 10.12
N PHE A 105 -2.45 -22.24 9.26
CA PHE A 105 -2.00 -22.53 7.89
C PHE A 105 -0.47 -22.62 7.73
N GLY A 106 0.30 -22.47 8.81
CA GLY A 106 1.76 -22.57 8.79
C GLY A 106 2.46 -21.48 7.96
N ILE A 107 1.94 -20.25 7.97
CA ILE A 107 2.48 -19.12 7.21
C ILE A 107 3.53 -18.35 8.02
N THR A 108 4.60 -17.92 7.35
CA THR A 108 5.59 -17.00 7.94
C THR A 108 4.94 -15.67 8.32
N TYR A 109 5.06 -15.28 9.59
CA TYR A 109 4.39 -14.10 10.13
C TYR A 109 5.34 -13.21 10.92
N PHE A 110 5.43 -11.94 10.54
CA PHE A 110 6.11 -10.89 11.31
C PHE A 110 5.09 -10.07 12.09
N GLY A 111 4.68 -10.59 13.24
CA GLY A 111 3.72 -9.95 14.14
C GLY A 111 4.33 -8.86 15.03
N LEU A 112 3.50 -8.23 15.87
CA LEU A 112 3.88 -7.06 16.68
C LEU A 112 5.10 -7.26 17.61
N GLY A 113 5.42 -8.49 17.98
CA GLY A 113 6.59 -8.84 18.80
C GLY A 113 7.86 -9.17 18.00
N ASP A 114 7.79 -9.25 16.66
CA ASP A 114 8.95 -9.51 15.81
C ASP A 114 9.65 -8.20 15.44
N LYS A 115 10.98 -8.16 15.57
CA LYS A 115 11.81 -7.00 15.20
C LYS A 115 11.74 -6.65 13.70
N ARG A 116 11.33 -7.58 12.85
CA ARG A 116 11.16 -7.41 11.41
C ARG A 116 9.77 -6.89 11.03
N GLN A 117 8.84 -6.82 11.97
CA GLN A 117 7.50 -6.32 11.69
C GLN A 117 7.58 -4.89 11.14
N GLY A 118 6.72 -4.60 10.19
CA GLY A 118 6.64 -3.32 9.53
C GLY A 118 5.55 -3.30 8.47
N ILE A 119 5.51 -2.20 7.75
CA ILE A 119 4.62 -1.98 6.62
C ILE A 119 4.87 -3.07 5.58
N VAL A 120 3.80 -3.71 5.09
CA VAL A 120 3.91 -4.87 4.18
C VAL A 120 4.81 -4.57 2.98
N HIS A 121 4.71 -3.37 2.40
CA HIS A 121 5.52 -2.95 1.25
C HIS A 121 6.98 -2.60 1.55
N VAL A 122 7.34 -2.45 2.82
CA VAL A 122 8.71 -2.17 3.26
C VAL A 122 9.42 -3.45 3.65
N ILE A 123 8.74 -4.32 4.42
CA ILE A 123 9.38 -5.54 4.94
C ILE A 123 9.61 -6.58 3.84
N ASN A 124 8.76 -6.64 2.82
CA ASN A 124 8.86 -7.70 1.82
C ASN A 124 10.20 -7.66 1.05
N PRO A 125 10.63 -6.50 0.52
CA PRO A 125 11.96 -6.38 -0.06
C PRO A 125 13.08 -6.48 0.98
N GLU A 126 12.87 -5.93 2.18
CA GLU A 126 13.86 -5.97 3.27
C GLU A 126 14.20 -7.42 3.69
N GLN A 127 13.23 -8.32 3.63
CA GLN A 127 13.38 -9.73 3.97
C GLN A 127 13.71 -10.61 2.76
N GLY A 128 14.03 -10.01 1.60
CA GLY A 128 14.39 -10.74 0.37
C GLY A 128 13.23 -11.50 -0.27
N PHE A 129 11.99 -11.20 0.12
CA PHE A 129 10.81 -11.89 -0.40
C PHE A 129 10.39 -11.36 -1.78
N THR A 130 10.67 -10.07 -2.03
CA THR A 130 10.55 -9.44 -3.35
C THR A 130 11.84 -9.62 -4.13
N LEU A 131 11.78 -10.34 -5.24
CA LEU A 131 12.91 -10.58 -6.13
C LEU A 131 12.61 -10.12 -7.56
N PRO A 132 13.63 -9.79 -8.37
CA PRO A 132 13.44 -9.50 -9.78
C PRO A 132 12.68 -10.59 -10.52
N SER A 133 11.82 -10.16 -11.45
CA SER A 133 11.02 -11.04 -12.30
C SER A 133 10.07 -11.97 -11.54
N THR A 134 9.72 -11.68 -10.28
CA THR A 134 8.67 -12.42 -9.57
C THR A 134 7.29 -11.83 -9.84
N SER A 135 6.27 -12.67 -9.82
CA SER A 135 4.86 -12.29 -9.76
C SER A 135 4.39 -12.21 -8.30
N ILE A 136 3.85 -11.05 -7.90
CA ILE A 136 3.50 -10.76 -6.50
C ILE A 136 2.07 -10.28 -6.41
N ILE A 137 1.30 -10.85 -5.49
CA ILE A 137 -0.03 -10.35 -5.15
C ILE A 137 -0.13 -9.98 -3.68
N CYS A 138 -0.86 -8.91 -3.40
CA CYS A 138 -1.26 -8.50 -2.06
C CYS A 138 -2.64 -7.85 -2.16
N SER A 139 -3.45 -7.98 -1.12
CA SER A 139 -4.75 -7.28 -1.08
C SER A 139 -4.61 -5.84 -0.57
N ASN A 140 -3.77 -5.07 -1.28
CA ASN A 140 -3.45 -3.68 -0.98
C ASN A 140 -3.21 -2.89 -2.28
N SER A 141 -3.81 -1.71 -2.40
CA SER A 141 -3.75 -0.86 -3.61
C SER A 141 -2.33 -0.40 -4.00
N TYR A 142 -1.39 -0.42 -3.05
CA TYR A 142 0.00 -0.01 -3.23
C TYR A 142 0.94 -1.15 -3.63
N THR A 143 0.41 -2.32 -3.96
CA THR A 143 1.20 -3.49 -4.41
C THR A 143 2.08 -3.22 -5.63
N SER A 144 1.72 -2.25 -6.48
CA SER A 144 2.55 -1.81 -7.61
C SER A 144 3.93 -1.27 -7.19
N THR A 145 4.15 -0.97 -5.90
CA THR A 145 5.46 -0.59 -5.37
C THR A 145 6.56 -1.59 -5.75
N TYR A 146 6.23 -2.89 -5.82
CA TYR A 146 7.21 -3.93 -6.15
C TYR A 146 7.68 -3.90 -7.60
N SER A 147 7.01 -3.17 -8.50
CA SER A 147 7.48 -2.99 -9.88
C SER A 147 8.83 -2.26 -9.95
N THR A 148 9.21 -1.54 -8.88
CA THR A 148 10.58 -0.99 -8.73
C THR A 148 11.67 -2.05 -8.69
N PHE A 149 11.32 -3.28 -8.31
CA PHE A 149 12.21 -4.46 -8.34
C PHE A 149 12.06 -5.27 -9.63
N SER A 150 11.44 -4.71 -10.69
CA SER A 150 11.14 -5.48 -11.91
C SER A 150 10.22 -6.68 -11.66
N ALA A 151 9.39 -6.62 -10.61
CA ALA A 151 8.39 -7.63 -10.31
C ALA A 151 7.04 -7.28 -10.97
N LEU A 152 6.30 -8.31 -11.36
CA LEU A 152 4.95 -8.23 -11.88
C LEU A 152 3.96 -8.23 -10.69
N ALA A 153 3.51 -7.06 -10.27
CA ALA A 153 2.86 -6.90 -8.97
C ALA A 153 1.42 -6.36 -9.08
N PHE A 154 0.45 -7.12 -8.56
CA PHE A 154 -0.97 -6.79 -8.67
C PHE A 154 -1.66 -6.70 -7.32
N SER A 155 -2.48 -5.66 -7.16
CA SER A 155 -3.44 -5.63 -6.06
C SER A 155 -4.59 -6.58 -6.39
N ILE A 156 -4.97 -7.41 -5.42
CA ILE A 156 -6.20 -8.20 -5.51
C ILE A 156 -7.22 -7.69 -4.51
N SER A 157 -8.48 -7.58 -4.90
CA SER A 157 -9.56 -7.34 -3.94
C SER A 157 -10.30 -8.65 -3.76
N ILE A 158 -10.52 -9.07 -2.52
CA ILE A 158 -11.49 -10.12 -2.21
C ILE A 158 -12.85 -9.43 -2.31
N MET A 159 -13.42 -9.46 -3.51
CA MET A 159 -14.74 -8.88 -3.77
C MET A 159 -15.79 -9.71 -3.03
N ASP A 160 -16.17 -9.21 -1.85
CA ASP A 160 -17.48 -9.42 -1.24
C ASP A 160 -18.05 -8.09 -0.69
N SER A 161 -17.59 -6.95 -1.22
CA SER A 161 -18.19 -5.66 -0.89
C SER A 161 -19.55 -5.56 -1.59
N LYS A 162 -20.63 -5.54 -0.80
CA LYS A 162 -21.99 -5.21 -1.25
C LYS A 162 -21.96 -3.97 -2.15
N LEU A 163 -22.01 -4.22 -3.46
CA LEU A 163 -22.45 -3.23 -4.43
C LEU A 163 -23.94 -2.97 -4.16
N SER A 164 -24.42 -1.77 -4.49
CA SER A 164 -25.86 -1.47 -4.45
C SER A 164 -26.63 -2.57 -5.18
N SER A 165 -27.78 -3.01 -4.65
CA SER A 165 -28.59 -4.05 -5.30
C SER A 165 -28.77 -3.76 -6.79
N GLY A 166 -28.30 -4.67 -7.65
CA GLY A 166 -28.35 -4.53 -9.11
C GLY A 166 -27.08 -3.98 -9.79
N ILE A 167 -26.02 -3.67 -9.05
CA ILE A 167 -24.71 -3.28 -9.61
C ILE A 167 -23.69 -4.38 -9.27
N GLY A 168 -22.95 -4.86 -10.27
CA GLY A 168 -21.92 -5.90 -10.20
C GLY A 168 -20.56 -5.39 -10.68
N SER A 169 -19.51 -6.17 -10.49
CA SER A 169 -18.16 -5.90 -11.05
C SER A 169 -18.22 -5.72 -12.57
N LYS A 170 -19.16 -6.43 -13.22
CA LYS A 170 -19.48 -6.32 -14.64
C LYS A 170 -19.96 -4.91 -15.03
N ASP A 171 -20.78 -4.28 -14.20
CA ASP A 171 -21.29 -2.93 -14.47
C ASP A 171 -20.19 -1.88 -14.32
N ILE A 172 -19.28 -2.08 -13.36
CA ILE A 172 -18.10 -1.21 -13.18
C ILE A 172 -17.16 -1.31 -14.38
N ILE A 173 -16.85 -2.53 -14.85
CA ILE A 173 -15.94 -2.70 -16.00
C ILE A 173 -16.61 -2.25 -17.32
N LEU A 174 -17.90 -2.50 -17.52
CA LEU A 174 -18.62 -2.01 -18.70
C LEU A 174 -18.73 -0.48 -18.70
N TYR A 175 -18.93 0.14 -17.53
CA TYR A 175 -18.86 1.58 -17.41
C TYR A 175 -17.45 2.11 -17.74
N ALA A 176 -16.39 1.50 -17.21
CA ALA A 176 -15.02 1.90 -17.54
C ALA A 176 -14.72 1.76 -19.05
N ILE A 177 -15.11 0.65 -19.68
CA ILE A 177 -15.00 0.42 -21.12
C ILE A 177 -15.78 1.48 -21.90
N SER A 178 -16.98 1.86 -21.44
CA SER A 178 -17.78 2.92 -22.08
C SER A 178 -17.10 4.28 -22.06
N GLN A 179 -16.29 4.57 -21.04
CA GLN A 179 -15.59 5.85 -20.89
C GLN A 179 -14.24 5.87 -21.64
N ILE A 180 -13.57 4.73 -21.71
CA ILE A 180 -12.23 4.59 -22.32
C ILE A 180 -12.35 4.36 -23.84
N GLY A 181 -13.47 3.77 -24.30
CA GLY A 181 -13.70 3.40 -25.69
C GLY A 181 -12.94 2.13 -26.10
N MET A 182 -13.37 1.50 -27.19
CA MET A 182 -12.88 0.19 -27.64
C MET A 182 -11.35 0.11 -27.85
N ALA A 183 -10.71 1.22 -28.19
CA ALA A 183 -9.26 1.27 -28.44
C ALA A 183 -8.47 2.00 -27.33
N GLY A 184 -9.12 2.52 -26.29
CA GLY A 184 -8.45 3.38 -25.31
C GLY A 184 -7.51 2.65 -24.34
N GLY A 185 -7.50 1.31 -24.35
CA GLY A 185 -6.57 0.48 -23.60
C GLY A 185 -5.41 -0.09 -24.41
N THR A 186 -5.36 0.15 -25.73
CA THR A 186 -4.33 -0.44 -26.60
C THR A 186 -2.94 0.03 -26.16
N GLY A 187 -2.08 -0.92 -25.78
CA GLY A 187 -0.71 -0.65 -25.33
C GLY A 187 -0.59 -0.14 -23.89
N ALA A 188 -1.65 -0.21 -23.07
CA ALA A 188 -1.65 0.26 -21.69
C ALA A 188 -2.19 -0.80 -20.71
N VAL A 189 -1.67 -0.81 -19.48
CA VAL A 189 -2.24 -1.58 -18.36
C VAL A 189 -3.20 -0.67 -17.59
N ILE A 190 -4.47 -1.05 -17.53
CA ILE A 190 -5.50 -0.28 -16.82
C ILE A 190 -5.48 -0.68 -15.33
N LYS A 191 -4.87 0.18 -14.51
CA LYS A 191 -4.88 0.05 -13.05
C LYS A 191 -6.11 0.78 -12.48
N PHE A 192 -7.01 0.03 -11.85
CA PHE A 192 -8.11 0.62 -11.07
C PHE A 192 -7.58 1.09 -9.71
N CYS A 193 -7.54 2.40 -9.50
CA CYS A 193 -7.19 3.02 -8.22
C CYS A 193 -8.41 3.77 -7.66
N GLY A 194 -8.62 3.66 -6.33
CA GLY A 194 -9.48 4.58 -5.58
C GLY A 194 -8.87 5.99 -5.51
N PRO A 195 -9.58 6.98 -4.94
CA PRO A 195 -9.18 8.38 -5.03
C PRO A 195 -7.80 8.58 -4.38
N GLY A 196 -6.82 8.91 -5.21
CA GLY A 196 -5.44 9.19 -4.83
C GLY A 196 -4.73 9.89 -5.97
N THR A 197 -4.19 11.06 -5.67
CA THR A 197 -3.57 12.04 -6.57
C THR A 197 -2.55 11.41 -7.54
N SER A 198 -2.59 11.82 -8.81
CA SER A 198 -1.51 11.59 -9.77
C SER A 198 -0.36 12.58 -9.49
N PRO A 199 0.90 12.27 -9.85
CA PRO A 199 1.96 13.29 -9.87
C PRO A 199 1.59 14.55 -10.67
N LYS A 200 0.67 14.41 -11.64
CA LYS A 200 0.12 15.53 -12.43
C LYS A 200 -0.85 16.43 -11.66
N ASP A 201 -1.25 16.04 -10.46
CA ASP A 201 -2.18 16.76 -9.59
C ASP A 201 -1.45 17.47 -8.42
N ILE A 202 -0.11 17.53 -8.48
CA ILE A 202 0.73 18.26 -7.52
C ILE A 202 0.74 19.75 -7.90
N ILE A 203 0.57 20.61 -6.90
CA ILE A 203 0.67 22.06 -7.03
C ILE A 203 1.86 22.58 -6.22
N PRO A 204 2.53 23.68 -6.63
CA PRO A 204 3.59 24.31 -5.85
C PRO A 204 3.10 24.80 -4.48
N ILE A 205 3.97 24.86 -3.48
CA ILE A 205 3.64 25.45 -2.18
C ILE A 205 3.25 26.93 -2.30
N THR A 206 3.81 27.63 -3.29
CA THR A 206 3.54 29.06 -3.57
C THR A 206 2.22 29.29 -4.32
N SER A 207 1.41 28.25 -4.53
CA SER A 207 0.15 28.34 -5.27
C SER A 207 -1.06 28.50 -4.36
N THR A 208 -2.26 28.50 -4.95
CA THR A 208 -3.54 28.51 -4.23
C THR A 208 -4.32 27.22 -4.49
N VAL A 209 -5.23 26.89 -3.57
CA VAL A 209 -6.13 25.74 -3.72
C VAL A 209 -6.92 25.88 -5.03
N PRO A 210 -6.76 24.95 -5.99
CA PRO A 210 -7.30 25.11 -7.33
C PRO A 210 -8.82 25.03 -7.33
N ASN A 211 -9.45 25.85 -8.17
CA ASN A 211 -10.90 25.80 -8.36
C ASN A 211 -11.27 24.64 -9.31
N PRO A 212 -11.99 23.60 -8.85
CA PRO A 212 -12.34 22.47 -9.72
C PRO A 212 -13.17 22.88 -10.95
N LYS A 213 -13.84 24.05 -10.94
CA LYS A 213 -14.61 24.54 -12.09
C LYS A 213 -13.74 24.89 -13.30
N THR A 214 -12.46 25.22 -13.09
CA THR A 214 -11.52 25.62 -14.16
C THR A 214 -10.87 24.43 -14.85
N PHE A 215 -11.06 23.21 -14.35
CA PHE A 215 -10.48 22.01 -14.96
C PHE A 215 -11.13 21.69 -16.31
N THR A 216 -10.35 21.17 -17.24
CA THR A 216 -10.75 21.00 -18.64
C THR A 216 -11.86 19.96 -18.85
N THR A 217 -11.84 18.85 -18.10
CA THR A 217 -12.77 17.73 -18.30
C THR A 217 -13.79 17.60 -17.18
N LYS A 218 -15.03 17.20 -17.51
CA LYS A 218 -16.09 16.91 -16.52
C LYS A 218 -15.62 15.95 -15.42
N ALA A 219 -14.83 14.94 -15.80
CA ALA A 219 -14.23 13.98 -14.87
C ALA A 219 -13.27 14.66 -13.87
N LYS A 220 -12.36 15.52 -14.35
CA LYS A 220 -11.46 16.28 -13.46
C LYS A 220 -12.24 17.23 -12.55
N LYS A 221 -13.24 17.94 -13.07
CA LYS A 221 -14.10 18.81 -12.25
C LYS A 221 -14.78 18.03 -11.10
N ALA A 222 -15.27 16.82 -11.38
CA ALA A 222 -15.87 15.95 -10.37
C ALA A 222 -14.84 15.45 -9.34
N MET A 223 -13.66 15.02 -9.81
CA MET A 223 -12.57 14.58 -8.94
C MET A 223 -12.08 15.70 -8.02
N GLY A 224 -11.84 16.90 -8.55
CA GLY A 224 -11.41 18.05 -7.77
C GLY A 224 -12.40 18.44 -6.68
N ARG A 225 -13.71 18.39 -6.96
CA ARG A 225 -14.75 18.62 -5.94
C ARG A 225 -14.66 17.59 -4.81
N ARG A 226 -14.56 16.30 -5.13
CA ARG A 226 -14.45 15.23 -4.14
C ARG A 226 -13.18 15.36 -3.30
N ILE A 227 -12.06 15.73 -3.90
CA ILE A 227 -10.79 15.95 -3.19
C ILE A 227 -10.94 17.11 -2.20
N LEU A 228 -11.49 18.25 -2.62
CA LEU A 228 -11.67 19.39 -1.73
C LEU A 228 -12.66 19.12 -0.60
N GLU A 229 -13.74 18.39 -0.89
CA GLU A 229 -14.70 17.93 0.12
C GLU A 229 -14.05 16.97 1.13
N TYR A 230 -13.23 16.03 0.66
CA TYR A 230 -12.53 15.07 1.50
C TYR A 230 -11.43 15.72 2.37
N ILE A 231 -10.61 16.59 1.79
CA ILE A 231 -9.51 17.26 2.52
C ILE A 231 -10.05 18.40 3.39
N GLY A 232 -11.20 18.99 3.02
CA GLY A 232 -11.79 20.13 3.71
C GLY A 232 -11.13 21.47 3.39
N LEU A 233 -10.58 21.64 2.19
CA LEU A 233 -9.93 22.89 1.76
C LEU A 233 -10.87 23.79 0.97
N THR A 234 -10.81 25.10 1.23
CA THR A 234 -11.55 26.09 0.45
C THR A 234 -10.75 26.55 -0.76
N VAL A 235 -11.41 26.67 -1.91
CA VAL A 235 -10.84 27.16 -3.16
C VAL A 235 -10.22 28.55 -2.97
N GLY A 236 -9.05 28.78 -3.57
CA GLY A 236 -8.38 30.08 -3.62
C GLY A 236 -7.51 30.42 -2.42
N ILE A 237 -7.58 29.64 -1.32
CA ILE A 237 -6.65 29.81 -0.18
C ILE A 237 -5.21 29.57 -0.66
N PRO A 238 -4.26 30.48 -0.40
CA PRO A 238 -2.83 30.21 -0.59
C PRO A 238 -2.41 28.97 0.20
N ILE A 239 -1.67 28.06 -0.43
CA ILE A 239 -1.26 26.81 0.25
C ILE A 239 -0.39 27.12 1.48
N GLU A 240 0.37 28.22 1.46
CA GLU A 240 1.17 28.73 2.57
C GLU A 240 0.32 29.17 3.78
N ASP A 241 -0.94 29.56 3.56
CA ASP A 241 -1.86 30.00 4.61
C ASP A 241 -2.62 28.82 5.26
N ILE A 242 -2.43 27.59 4.77
CA ILE A 242 -3.06 26.40 5.35
C ILE A 242 -2.42 26.12 6.71
N ILE A 243 -3.23 26.26 7.77
CA ILE A 243 -2.79 25.99 9.14
C ILE A 243 -2.61 24.49 9.33
N ILE A 244 -1.35 24.09 9.56
CA ILE A 244 -1.00 22.72 9.92
C ILE A 244 -1.12 22.58 11.44
N ASN A 245 -1.76 21.51 11.91
CA ASN A 245 -1.87 21.19 13.34
C ASN A 245 -1.23 19.85 13.71
N LYS A 246 -0.93 18.99 12.72
CA LYS A 246 -0.32 17.68 12.91
C LYS A 246 0.70 17.42 11.81
N VAL A 247 1.80 16.78 12.18
CA VAL A 247 2.86 16.38 11.25
C VAL A 247 3.06 14.88 11.33
N PHE A 248 3.23 14.24 10.18
CA PHE A 248 3.48 12.80 10.09
C PHE A 248 4.57 12.53 9.07
N ILE A 249 5.64 11.86 9.50
CA ILE A 249 6.75 11.41 8.65
C ILE A 249 6.78 9.89 8.69
N GLY A 250 6.53 9.25 7.56
CA GLY A 250 6.43 7.80 7.47
C GLY A 250 5.51 7.38 6.33
N SER A 251 4.96 6.17 6.41
CA SER A 251 4.19 5.44 5.37
C SER A 251 5.04 4.55 4.46
N TYR A 252 4.38 3.73 3.63
CA TYR A 252 5.03 2.80 2.71
C TYR A 252 6.03 3.46 1.75
N MET A 253 5.90 4.77 1.47
CA MET A 253 6.78 5.50 0.54
C MET A 253 7.98 6.18 1.20
N ASN A 254 7.80 6.71 2.41
CA ASN A 254 8.72 7.69 3.01
C ASN A 254 9.13 7.33 4.44
N SER A 255 9.43 6.05 4.66
CA SER A 255 9.76 5.53 5.99
C SER A 255 11.03 4.68 6.02
N ARG A 256 11.86 4.73 4.95
CA ARG A 256 13.16 4.06 4.90
C ARG A 256 14.20 4.87 5.66
N ILE A 257 15.33 4.25 6.03
CA ILE A 257 16.37 4.95 6.79
C ILE A 257 16.85 6.25 6.13
N LYS A 258 16.94 6.30 4.79
CA LYS A 258 17.29 7.53 4.07
C LYS A 258 16.27 8.66 4.26
N ASP A 259 14.99 8.31 4.35
CA ASP A 259 13.89 9.25 4.52
C ASP A 259 13.93 9.82 5.95
N ILE A 260 14.18 8.94 6.94
CA ILE A 260 14.37 9.33 8.35
C ILE A 260 15.60 10.23 8.52
N ARG A 261 16.73 9.91 7.88
CA ARG A 261 17.94 10.77 7.87
C ARG A 261 17.68 12.13 7.25
N ALA A 262 16.97 12.18 6.11
CA ALA A 262 16.63 13.44 5.44
C ALA A 262 15.77 14.32 6.35
N ALA A 263 14.74 13.75 6.97
CA ALA A 263 13.92 14.45 7.95
C ALA A 263 14.74 14.95 9.15
N ALA A 264 15.61 14.09 9.71
CA ALA A 264 16.48 14.45 10.84
C ALA A 264 17.42 15.62 10.50
N THR A 265 17.96 15.68 9.28
CA THR A 265 18.80 16.80 8.81
C THR A 265 18.01 18.12 8.80
N VAL A 266 16.77 18.10 8.34
CA VAL A 266 15.93 19.31 8.23
C VAL A 266 15.56 19.87 9.60
N ILE A 267 15.27 19.00 10.58
CA ILE A 267 14.77 19.41 11.90
C ILE A 267 15.88 19.62 12.93
N ARG A 268 17.11 19.19 12.65
CA ARG A 268 18.23 19.30 13.62
C ARG A 268 18.40 20.74 14.11
N GLY A 269 18.42 20.89 15.44
CA GLY A 269 18.57 22.19 16.10
C GLY A 269 17.32 23.08 16.03
N LYS A 270 16.20 22.58 15.50
CA LYS A 270 14.93 23.30 15.46
C LYS A 270 13.99 22.77 16.55
N LYS A 271 12.90 23.51 16.77
CA LYS A 271 11.76 23.05 17.56
C LYS A 271 10.52 23.08 16.70
N ILE A 272 9.60 22.18 16.99
CA ILE A 272 8.31 22.21 16.33
C ILE A 272 7.53 23.48 16.70
N ALA A 273 6.71 23.98 15.78
CA ALA A 273 5.90 25.16 16.01
C ALA A 273 4.82 24.88 17.07
N THR A 274 4.49 25.88 17.88
CA THR A 274 3.60 25.76 19.06
C THR A 274 2.16 25.38 18.71
N ASN A 275 1.73 25.65 17.48
CA ASN A 275 0.42 25.26 16.96
C ASN A 275 0.33 23.77 16.56
N ILE A 276 1.46 23.06 16.50
CA ILE A 276 1.46 21.62 16.20
C ILE A 276 1.09 20.83 17.44
N GLN A 277 -0.09 20.22 17.40
CA GLN A 277 -0.64 19.41 18.47
C GLN A 277 0.03 18.04 18.56
N ARG A 278 0.51 17.50 17.44
CA ARG A 278 1.17 16.19 17.39
C ARG A 278 2.09 16.07 16.20
N ALA A 279 3.29 15.54 16.41
CA ALA A 279 4.20 15.21 15.34
C ALA A 279 4.78 13.82 15.52
N LEU A 280 4.64 13.00 14.48
CA LEU A 280 5.00 11.59 14.51
C LEU A 280 6.06 11.28 13.47
N VAL A 281 7.03 10.45 13.86
CA VAL A 281 7.91 9.77 12.92
C VAL A 281 7.72 8.25 13.04
N ILE A 282 7.29 7.61 11.96
CA ILE A 282 7.05 6.15 11.94
C ILE A 282 7.99 5.49 10.93
N PRO A 283 9.02 4.76 11.42
CA PRO A 283 9.85 3.90 10.58
C PRO A 283 9.05 2.81 9.87
N GLY A 284 9.47 2.43 8.68
CA GLY A 284 8.73 1.47 7.85
C GLY A 284 8.79 0.04 8.37
N SER A 285 9.77 -0.27 9.22
CA SER A 285 9.97 -1.56 9.87
C SER A 285 10.68 -1.39 11.21
N GLY A 286 10.61 -2.42 12.05
CA GLY A 286 11.39 -2.50 13.28
C GLY A 286 12.90 -2.54 13.03
N LEU A 287 13.37 -3.04 11.87
CA LEU A 287 14.78 -2.98 11.50
C LEU A 287 15.21 -1.54 11.20
N ILE A 288 14.41 -0.78 10.45
CA ILE A 288 14.69 0.64 10.19
C ILE A 288 14.65 1.44 11.50
N LYS A 289 13.69 1.15 12.38
CA LYS A 289 13.64 1.75 13.73
C LYS A 289 14.94 1.51 14.49
N THR A 290 15.37 0.24 14.57
CA THR A 290 16.60 -0.15 15.28
C THR A 290 17.81 0.56 14.68
N GLN A 291 17.89 0.64 13.35
CA GLN A 291 18.96 1.35 12.67
C GLN A 291 18.95 2.86 12.99
N ALA A 292 17.78 3.50 12.96
CA ALA A 292 17.65 4.92 13.29
C ALA A 292 18.02 5.21 14.76
N GLU A 293 17.70 4.30 15.69
CA GLU A 293 18.11 4.39 17.09
C GLU A 293 19.63 4.23 17.26
N ASN A 294 20.24 3.27 16.57
CA ASN A 294 21.70 3.06 16.59
C ASN A 294 22.47 4.26 16.01
N GLU A 295 21.90 4.95 15.03
CA GLU A 295 22.44 6.18 14.45
C GLU A 295 22.15 7.45 15.28
N GLY A 296 21.42 7.31 16.40
CA GLY A 296 21.03 8.43 17.27
C GLY A 296 20.00 9.38 16.64
N LEU A 297 19.37 9.01 15.52
CA LEU A 297 18.40 9.84 14.83
C LEU A 297 17.15 10.06 15.68
N ASN A 298 16.73 9.04 16.43
CA ASN A 298 15.61 9.13 17.36
C ASN A 298 15.76 10.28 18.37
N GLN A 299 16.97 10.55 18.86
CA GLN A 299 17.21 11.64 19.79
C GLN A 299 17.01 13.02 19.15
N ILE A 300 17.32 13.15 17.86
CA ILE A 300 17.04 14.39 17.12
C ILE A 300 15.53 14.63 17.06
N PHE A 301 14.73 13.60 16.76
CA PHE A 301 13.27 13.71 16.75
C PHE A 301 12.72 14.05 18.14
N ILE A 302 13.12 13.32 19.17
CA ILE A 302 12.68 13.55 20.56
C ILE A 302 13.01 14.98 21.02
N THR A 303 14.24 15.45 20.78
CA THR A 303 14.66 16.82 21.16
C THR A 303 13.89 17.91 20.41
N THR A 304 13.38 17.61 19.21
CA THR A 304 12.51 18.50 18.43
C THR A 304 11.02 18.37 18.75
N SER A 305 10.65 17.54 19.75
CA SER A 305 9.27 17.25 20.17
C SER A 305 8.43 16.39 19.20
N PHE A 306 9.08 15.54 18.41
CA PHE A 306 8.42 14.43 17.71
C PHE A 306 8.29 13.21 18.63
N GLU A 307 7.22 12.43 18.45
CA GLU A 307 7.03 11.09 19.03
C GLU A 307 7.53 9.98 18.10
#